data_AF-A0A9P1H4R5-F1
#
_entry.id   AF-A0A9P1H4R5-F1
#
_cell.length_a   1.000
_cell.length_b   1.000
_cell.length_c   1.000
_cell.angle_alpha   90.00
_cell.angle_beta   90.00
_cell.angle_gamma   90.00
#
_symmetry.space_group_name_H-M   'P 1'
#
loop_
_entity.id
_entity.type
_entity.pdbx_description
1 polymer ?
#
loop_
_entity_poly.entity_id
_entity_poly.type
_entity_poly.pdbx_seq_one_letter_code
_entity_poly.pdbx_strand_id
1 'polypeptide(L)'
;MKPAQLPVRLQLDHLRLVLSTNPTLVEVLKRAATLNLPQWYVAAGAVSQTIWNHVSSLPPETGIHDYDLVFYDASDLSYEAEDAARVHLWYEERFGIACPVHQSVEDGIDSWMTTSAMIGVRLERDGEWTVYAPRGLSDFLT
;
A
#
# COMPACT_ATOMS: atom_id res chain seq x y z
N MET A 1 -24.81 -6.48 -5.94
CA MET A 1 -24.61 -5.78 -4.64
C MET A 1 -23.39 -4.90 -4.80
N LYS A 2 -23.40 -3.65 -4.34
CA LYS A 2 -22.25 -2.74 -4.48
C LYS A 2 -21.30 -2.94 -3.29
N PRO A 3 -20.09 -3.51 -3.45
CA PRO A 3 -19.23 -3.81 -2.31
C PRO A 3 -18.86 -2.55 -1.50
N ALA A 4 -18.69 -1.41 -2.17
CA ALA A 4 -18.47 -0.10 -1.53
C ALA A 4 -19.56 0.36 -0.53
N GLN A 5 -20.76 -0.24 -0.56
CA GLN A 5 -21.89 0.12 0.31
C GLN A 5 -22.13 -0.89 1.45
N LEU A 6 -21.27 -1.90 1.58
CA LEU A 6 -21.37 -2.88 2.65
C LEU A 6 -20.86 -2.33 3.98
N PRO A 7 -21.23 -2.92 5.13
CA PRO A 7 -20.52 -2.71 6.39
C PRO A 7 -19.00 -2.88 6.20
N VAL A 8 -18.19 -2.01 6.83
CA VAL A 8 -16.72 -1.94 6.63
C VAL A 8 -16.05 -3.31 6.74
N ARG A 9 -16.44 -4.14 7.72
CA ARG A 9 -15.92 -5.51 7.85
C ARG A 9 -16.11 -6.35 6.59
N LEU A 10 -17.29 -6.29 5.97
CA LEU A 10 -17.57 -7.03 4.74
C LEU A 10 -16.83 -6.43 3.53
N GLN A 11 -16.54 -5.13 3.55
CA GLN A 11 -15.66 -4.52 2.53
C GLN A 11 -14.23 -5.06 2.65
N LEU A 12 -13.71 -5.22 3.87
CA LEU A 12 -12.40 -5.81 4.13
C LEU A 12 -12.35 -7.29 3.73
N ASP A 13 -13.39 -8.06 4.05
CA ASP A 13 -13.49 -9.46 3.61
C ASP A 13 -13.48 -9.58 2.09
N HIS A 14 -14.22 -8.71 1.40
CA HIS A 14 -14.26 -8.66 -0.06
C HIS A 14 -12.91 -8.21 -0.65
N LEU A 15 -12.28 -7.19 -0.09
CA LEU A 15 -10.95 -6.74 -0.49
C LEU A 15 -9.93 -7.87 -0.39
N ARG A 16 -9.88 -8.56 0.76
CA ARG A 16 -8.99 -9.72 0.96
C ARG A 16 -9.24 -10.81 -0.08
N LEU A 17 -10.50 -11.11 -0.36
CA LEU A 17 -10.86 -12.09 -1.39
C LEU A 17 -10.31 -11.69 -2.75
N VAL A 18 -10.50 -10.43 -3.15
CA VAL A 18 -10.02 -9.89 -4.43
C VAL A 18 -8.50 -9.91 -4.51
N LEU A 19 -7.80 -9.38 -3.51
CA LEU A 19 -6.34 -9.33 -3.49
C LEU A 19 -5.72 -10.73 -3.47
N SER A 20 -6.39 -11.71 -2.84
CA SER A 20 -5.95 -13.11 -2.82
C SER A 20 -6.02 -13.79 -4.20
N THR A 21 -6.69 -13.19 -5.19
CA THR A 21 -6.69 -13.71 -6.56
C THR A 21 -5.39 -13.41 -7.30
N ASN A 22 -4.60 -12.42 -6.86
CA ASN A 22 -3.29 -12.11 -7.41
C ASN A 22 -2.21 -12.96 -6.73
N PRO A 23 -1.67 -14.02 -7.37
CA PRO A 23 -0.72 -14.92 -6.74
C PRO A 23 0.62 -14.24 -6.42
N THR A 24 1.06 -13.31 -7.28
CA THR A 24 2.31 -12.57 -7.07
C THR A 24 2.19 -11.62 -5.90
N LEU A 25 1.09 -10.89 -5.76
CA LEU A 25 0.83 -10.04 -4.58
C LEU A 25 0.89 -10.85 -3.28
N VAL A 26 0.22 -12.02 -3.26
CA VAL A 26 0.21 -12.90 -2.08
C VAL A 26 1.62 -13.42 -1.77
N GLU A 27 2.41 -13.76 -2.78
CA GLU A 27 3.80 -14.19 -2.60
C GLU A 27 4.69 -13.06 -2.05
N VAL A 28 4.56 -11.84 -2.58
CA VAL A 28 5.27 -10.66 -2.09
C VAL A 28 4.93 -10.40 -0.62
N LEU A 29 3.65 -10.44 -0.26
CA LEU A 29 3.19 -10.27 1.12
C LEU A 29 3.78 -11.32 2.06
N LYS A 30 3.79 -12.60 1.65
CA LYS A 30 4.38 -13.68 2.45
C LYS A 30 5.88 -13.48 2.65
N ARG A 31 6.61 -13.08 1.60
CA ARG A 31 8.06 -12.80 1.70
C ARG A 31 8.34 -11.61 2.59
N ALA A 32 7.61 -10.49 2.39
CA ALA A 32 7.75 -9.29 3.21
C ALA A 32 7.56 -9.59 4.70
N ALA A 33 6.58 -10.43 5.05
CA ALA A 33 6.35 -10.87 6.43
C ALA A 33 7.54 -11.62 7.07
N THR A 34 8.44 -12.21 6.26
CA THR A 34 9.66 -12.88 6.75
C THR A 34 10.86 -11.96 6.95
N LEU A 35 10.81 -10.73 6.41
CA LEU A 35 11.94 -9.79 6.47
C LEU A 35 12.10 -9.13 7.84
N ASN A 36 11.14 -9.31 8.76
CA ASN A 36 11.10 -8.66 10.07
C ASN A 36 11.25 -7.13 10.01
N LEU A 37 10.78 -6.51 8.93
CA LEU A 37 10.78 -5.05 8.79
C LEU A 37 9.83 -4.43 9.83
N PRO A 38 10.21 -3.33 10.48
CA PRO A 38 9.28 -2.55 11.29
C PRO A 38 8.32 -1.79 10.39
N GLN A 39 7.05 -1.68 10.83
CA GLN A 39 6.00 -0.87 10.21
C GLN A 39 6.01 -0.90 8.68
N TRP A 40 5.71 -2.05 8.06
CA TRP A 40 5.76 -2.20 6.60
C TRP A 40 4.39 -2.40 5.97
N TYR A 41 4.26 -2.05 4.68
CA TYR A 41 3.10 -2.34 3.85
C TYR A 41 3.53 -2.65 2.41
N VAL A 42 2.78 -3.52 1.73
CA VAL A 42 2.72 -3.53 0.26
C VAL A 42 1.60 -2.59 -0.15
N ALA A 43 1.87 -1.63 -1.01
CA ALA A 43 0.97 -0.48 -1.19
C ALA A 43 0.87 -0.02 -2.66
N ALA A 44 0.18 1.09 -2.88
CA ALA A 44 0.08 1.80 -4.16
C ALA A 44 -0.54 1.00 -5.34
N GLY A 45 0.16 1.01 -6.48
CA GLY A 45 -0.38 0.66 -7.78
C GLY A 45 -0.77 -0.80 -7.90
N ALA A 46 0.05 -1.71 -7.39
CA ALA A 46 -0.25 -3.14 -7.45
C ALA A 46 -1.53 -3.53 -6.70
N VAL A 47 -1.77 -2.91 -5.54
CA VAL A 47 -2.96 -3.17 -4.72
C VAL A 47 -4.20 -2.63 -5.43
N SER A 48 -4.18 -1.36 -5.84
CA SER A 48 -5.30 -0.72 -6.52
C SER A 48 -5.62 -1.36 -7.88
N GLN A 49 -4.59 -1.62 -8.69
CA GLN A 49 -4.73 -2.26 -10.01
C GLN A 49 -5.29 -3.68 -9.91
N THR A 50 -4.92 -4.46 -8.88
CA THR A 50 -5.53 -5.78 -8.64
C THR A 50 -7.05 -5.66 -8.42
N ILE A 51 -7.48 -4.65 -7.68
CA ILE A 51 -8.91 -4.40 -7.42
C ILE A 51 -9.60 -3.99 -8.74
N TRP A 52 -9.03 -3.07 -9.49
CA TRP A 52 -9.60 -2.62 -10.77
C TRP A 52 -9.65 -3.72 -11.82
N ASN A 53 -8.65 -4.61 -11.85
CA ASN A 53 -8.65 -5.79 -12.71
C ASN A 53 -9.83 -6.71 -12.35
N HIS A 54 -10.10 -6.92 -11.06
CA HIS A 54 -11.27 -7.70 -10.63
C HIS A 54 -12.59 -7.06 -11.07
N VAL A 55 -12.77 -5.77 -10.81
CA VAL A 55 -13.97 -5.01 -11.23
C VAL A 55 -14.15 -5.05 -12.75
N SER A 56 -13.04 -4.99 -13.50
CA SER A 56 -13.02 -5.01 -14.97
C SER A 56 -13.06 -6.43 -15.56
N SER A 57 -13.16 -7.48 -14.74
CA SER A 57 -13.09 -8.88 -15.17
C SER A 57 -11.83 -9.24 -15.99
N LEU A 58 -10.71 -8.60 -15.67
CA LEU A 58 -9.40 -8.88 -16.23
C LEU A 58 -8.62 -9.85 -15.34
N PRO A 59 -7.60 -10.55 -15.88
CA PRO A 59 -6.66 -11.31 -15.05
C PRO A 59 -6.04 -10.40 -13.98
N PRO A 60 -5.86 -10.89 -12.74
CA PRO A 60 -5.54 -10.05 -11.58
C PRO A 60 -4.20 -9.31 -11.68
N GLU A 61 -3.25 -9.82 -12.47
CA GLU A 61 -1.91 -9.27 -12.65
C GLU A 61 -1.79 -8.34 -13.88
N THR A 62 -2.89 -8.08 -14.58
CA THR A 62 -2.89 -7.28 -15.81
C THR A 62 -2.41 -5.86 -15.55
N GLY A 63 -1.39 -5.41 -16.28
CA GLY A 63 -0.87 -4.04 -16.19
C GLY A 63 -0.11 -3.72 -14.90
N ILE A 64 0.19 -4.71 -14.06
CA ILE A 64 1.04 -4.54 -12.87
C ILE A 64 2.50 -4.74 -13.30
N HIS A 65 3.33 -3.74 -13.08
CA HIS A 65 4.75 -3.74 -13.47
C HIS A 65 5.70 -3.89 -12.29
N ASP A 66 5.24 -3.51 -11.10
CA ASP A 66 6.00 -3.41 -9.85
C ASP A 66 5.09 -3.60 -8.64
N TYR A 67 5.70 -3.88 -7.48
CA TYR A 67 5.04 -4.03 -6.19
C TYR A 67 5.80 -3.19 -5.15
N ASP A 68 5.17 -2.11 -4.68
CA ASP A 68 5.79 -1.19 -3.72
C ASP A 68 5.77 -1.77 -2.31
N LEU A 69 6.95 -2.16 -1.80
CA LEU A 69 7.15 -2.49 -0.39
C LEU A 69 7.72 -1.27 0.33
N VAL A 70 6.92 -0.67 1.20
CA VAL A 70 7.29 0.50 2.00
C VAL A 70 7.44 0.10 3.47
N PHE A 71 8.43 0.65 4.17
CA PHE A 71 8.69 0.38 5.59
C PHE A 71 9.29 1.61 6.28
N TYR A 72 9.18 1.65 7.60
CA TYR A 72 9.77 2.73 8.41
C TYR A 72 10.43 2.16 9.67
N ASP A 73 11.74 2.37 9.79
CA ASP A 73 12.54 1.97 10.94
C ASP A 73 13.01 3.21 11.73
N ALA A 74 12.38 3.44 12.88
CA ALA A 74 12.76 4.55 13.77
C ALA A 74 14.13 4.34 14.46
N SER A 75 14.65 3.11 14.47
CA SER A 75 15.91 2.76 15.14
C SER A 75 17.14 2.88 14.23
N ASP A 76 16.93 2.95 12.92
CA ASP A 76 17.97 3.08 11.91
C ASP A 76 17.62 4.17 10.88
N LEU A 77 17.84 5.42 11.29
CA LEU A 77 17.77 6.61 10.42
C LEU A 77 19.15 6.91 9.78
N SER A 78 20.02 5.90 9.66
CA SER A 78 21.38 6.10 9.19
C SER A 78 21.43 6.41 7.68
N TYR A 79 22.53 7.05 7.27
CA TYR A 79 22.76 7.54 5.92
C TYR A 79 22.66 6.42 4.87
N GLU A 80 23.11 5.20 5.18
CA GLU A 80 23.04 4.04 4.30
C GLU A 80 21.63 3.44 4.16
N ALA A 81 20.73 3.66 5.13
CA ALA A 81 19.33 3.21 5.07
C ALA A 81 18.41 4.18 4.30
N GLU A 82 18.77 5.48 4.22
CA GLU A 82 17.97 6.55 3.60
C GLU A 82 18.34 6.90 2.13
N ASP A 83 19.30 6.21 1.51
CA ASP A 83 20.01 6.68 0.30
C ASP A 83 19.12 6.88 -0.96
N ALA A 84 17.88 6.36 -0.98
CA ALA A 84 16.91 6.61 -2.06
C ALA A 84 15.79 7.62 -1.73
N ALA A 85 15.64 8.05 -0.47
CA ALA A 85 14.41 8.66 0.05
C ALA A 85 14.56 10.09 0.61
N ARG A 86 15.68 10.79 0.36
CA ARG A 86 15.90 12.19 0.83
C ARG A 86 15.13 13.23 0.01
N VAL A 87 13.91 12.89 -0.41
CA VAL A 87 12.98 13.75 -1.15
C VAL A 87 12.78 15.07 -0.39
N HIS A 88 12.64 15.01 0.92
CA HIS A 88 12.49 16.19 1.78
C HIS A 88 13.60 17.26 1.66
N LEU A 89 14.78 16.93 1.15
CA LEU A 89 15.90 17.87 1.04
C LEU A 89 15.97 18.64 -0.27
N TRP A 90 15.38 18.12 -1.35
CA TRP A 90 15.45 18.74 -2.68
C TRP A 90 14.07 19.01 -3.29
N TYR A 91 13.01 18.40 -2.76
CA TYR A 91 11.66 18.50 -3.34
C TYR A 91 11.08 19.90 -3.20
N GLU A 92 11.28 20.58 -2.06
CA GLU A 92 10.82 21.96 -1.89
C GLU A 92 11.57 22.93 -2.82
N GLU A 93 12.88 22.78 -2.96
CA GLU A 93 13.68 23.57 -3.90
C GLU A 93 13.22 23.37 -5.35
N ARG A 94 12.87 22.13 -5.72
CA ARG A 94 12.49 21.78 -7.09
C ARG A 94 11.05 22.11 -7.44
N PHE A 95 10.10 21.92 -6.52
CA PHE A 95 8.67 21.99 -6.79
C PHE A 95 7.94 23.09 -5.99
N GLY A 96 8.62 23.78 -5.06
CA GLY A 96 8.05 24.83 -4.23
C GLY A 96 7.08 24.35 -3.15
N ILE A 97 7.09 23.04 -2.85
CA ILE A 97 6.19 22.40 -1.88
C ILE A 97 7.06 21.71 -0.83
N ALA A 98 6.88 22.05 0.44
CA ALA A 98 7.57 21.37 1.54
C ALA A 98 7.20 19.88 1.56
N CYS A 99 8.21 19.02 1.62
CA CYS A 99 8.05 17.59 1.84
C CYS A 99 8.44 17.30 3.30
N PRO A 100 7.48 17.15 4.22
CA PRO A 100 7.77 16.92 5.63
C PRO A 100 8.40 15.54 5.83
N VAL A 101 9.27 15.42 6.84
CA VAL A 101 9.82 14.13 7.26
C VAL A 101 8.68 13.27 7.80
N HIS A 102 8.47 12.09 7.22
CA HIS A 102 7.46 11.13 7.66
C HIS A 102 7.92 10.43 8.96
N GLN A 103 6.98 10.19 9.88
CA GLN A 103 7.26 9.54 11.17
C GLN A 103 6.72 8.10 11.24
N SER A 104 6.07 7.65 10.17
CA SER A 104 5.49 6.33 10.00
C SER A 104 5.32 6.02 8.51
N VAL A 105 4.99 4.77 8.17
CA VAL A 105 4.62 4.45 6.78
C VAL A 105 3.25 5.01 6.43
N GLU A 106 2.32 5.03 7.39
CA GLU A 106 1.01 5.64 7.23
C GLU A 106 1.12 7.12 6.82
N ASP A 107 2.00 7.90 7.45
CA ASP A 107 2.28 9.29 7.04
C ASP A 107 2.81 9.39 5.60
N GLY A 108 3.62 8.40 5.19
CA GLY A 108 4.14 8.30 3.83
C GLY A 108 3.02 8.02 2.83
N ILE A 109 2.15 7.04 3.11
CA ILE A 109 1.01 6.68 2.27
C ILE A 109 0.04 7.87 2.14
N ASP A 110 -0.21 8.60 3.23
CA ASP A 110 -1.08 9.78 3.25
C ASP A 110 -0.59 10.92 2.33
N SER A 111 0.72 10.97 2.04
CA SER A 111 1.34 12.01 1.23
C SER A 111 1.30 11.75 -0.28
N TRP A 112 0.88 10.55 -0.70
CA TRP A 112 0.87 10.19 -2.11
C TRP A 112 -0.10 11.04 -2.94
N MET A 113 0.26 11.30 -4.19
CA MET A 113 -0.44 12.29 -5.02
C MET A 113 -1.87 11.86 -5.43
N THR A 114 -2.19 10.57 -5.39
CA THR A 114 -3.48 10.04 -5.84
C THR A 114 -4.14 9.19 -4.76
N THR A 115 -5.46 9.36 -4.58
CA THR A 115 -6.22 8.55 -3.62
C THR A 115 -6.18 7.06 -3.94
N SER A 116 -6.05 6.72 -5.23
CA SER A 116 -5.87 5.34 -5.69
C SER A 116 -4.55 4.72 -5.27
N ALA A 117 -3.51 5.53 -5.01
CA ALA A 117 -2.27 5.03 -4.44
C ALA A 117 -2.37 4.89 -2.91
N MET A 118 -3.22 5.67 -2.23
CA MET A 118 -3.36 5.71 -0.76
C MET A 118 -4.03 4.45 -0.17
N ILE A 119 -3.44 3.28 -0.41
CA ILE A 119 -3.85 2.00 0.17
C ILE A 119 -2.62 1.13 0.40
N GLY A 120 -2.55 0.52 1.58
CA GLY A 120 -1.51 -0.41 1.97
C GLY A 120 -2.11 -1.66 2.61
N VAL A 121 -1.50 -2.81 2.33
CA VAL A 121 -1.85 -4.09 2.95
C VAL A 121 -0.60 -4.78 3.47
N ARG A 122 -0.73 -5.46 4.62
CA ARG A 122 0.35 -6.27 5.19
C ARG A 122 -0.21 -7.51 5.86
N LEU A 123 0.65 -8.50 6.03
CA LEU A 123 0.35 -9.70 6.81
C LEU A 123 0.93 -9.57 8.22
N GLU A 124 0.09 -9.82 9.21
CA GLU A 124 0.50 -9.97 10.59
C GLU A 124 1.06 -11.38 10.86
N ARG A 125 1.70 -11.56 12.01
CA ARG A 125 2.35 -12.84 12.39
C ARG A 125 1.38 -14.02 12.50
N ASP A 126 0.11 -13.74 12.80
CA ASP A 126 -0.97 -14.73 12.87
C ASP A 126 -1.60 -15.03 11.49
N GLY A 127 -1.14 -14.36 10.43
CA GLY A 127 -1.66 -14.49 9.08
C GLY A 127 -2.88 -13.62 8.78
N GLU A 128 -3.30 -12.77 9.73
CA GLU A 128 -4.34 -11.79 9.48
C GLU A 128 -3.84 -10.63 8.60
N TRP A 129 -4.77 -10.03 7.87
CA TRP A 129 -4.47 -8.92 6.97
C TRP A 129 -4.75 -7.61 7.70
N THR A 130 -3.75 -6.75 7.77
CA THR A 130 -3.92 -5.35 8.15
C THR A 130 -4.02 -4.51 6.90
N VAL A 131 -5.04 -3.64 6.84
CA VAL A 131 -5.32 -2.75 5.71
C VAL A 131 -5.28 -1.31 6.19
N TYR A 132 -4.49 -0.48 5.52
CA TYR A 132 -4.45 0.96 5.70
C TYR A 132 -5.05 1.64 4.46
N ALA A 133 -6.15 2.37 4.63
CA ALA A 133 -6.86 3.05 3.55
C ALA A 133 -7.47 4.37 4.07
N PRO A 134 -6.67 5.45 4.20
CA PRO A 134 -7.06 6.70 4.86
C PRO A 134 -8.24 7.41 4.19
N ARG A 135 -8.49 7.13 2.90
CA ARG A 135 -9.62 7.68 2.12
C ARG A 135 -10.83 6.73 2.09
N GLY A 136 -10.77 5.62 2.81
CA GLY A 136 -11.76 4.55 2.77
C GLY A 136 -11.61 3.66 1.53
N LEU A 137 -12.47 2.63 1.43
CA LEU A 137 -12.44 1.66 0.33
C LEU A 137 -13.44 1.96 -0.79
N SER A 138 -14.25 3.01 -0.64
CA SER A 138 -15.33 3.33 -1.57
C SER A 138 -14.84 3.53 -3.00
N ASP A 139 -13.74 4.27 -3.18
CA ASP A 139 -13.16 4.59 -4.49
C ASP A 139 -12.57 3.37 -5.21
N PHE A 140 -12.30 2.29 -4.47
CA PHE A 140 -11.73 1.06 -5.02
C PHE A 140 -12.81 0.04 -5.40
N LEU A 141 -13.94 0.05 -4.69
CA LEU A 141 -14.97 -1.00 -4.74
C LEU A 141 -16.24 -0.59 -5.50
N THR A 142 -16.16 0.47 -6.31
CA THR A 142 -17.25 0.99 -7.15
C THR A 142 -17.40 0.29 -8.49
#